data_AF-A0A7W5TSR2-F1
#
_entry.id   AF-A0A7W5TSR2-F1
#
_cell.length_a   1.000
_cell.length_b   1.000
_cell.length_c   1.000
_cell.angle_alpha   90.00
_cell.angle_beta   90.00
_cell.angle_gamma   90.00
#
_symmetry.space_group_name_H-M   'P 1'
#
loop_
_entity.id
_entity.type
_entity.pdbx_description
1 polymer ?
#
loop_
_entity_poly.entity_id
_entity_poly.type
_entity_poly.pdbx_seq_one_letter_code
_entity_poly.pdbx_strand_id
1 'polypeptide(L)'
;MSQMDPWSTGTPGYRTALLTGMGSTLLGILVVIAAAFVGSAETASTLGTLGLVLLGIGAVSHVVGIGLRKRQAAQIIRERKSTG
;
A
#
# COMPACT_ATOMS: atom_id res chain seq x y z
N MET A 1 4.64 20.86 -13.72
CA MET A 1 5.28 20.04 -12.66
C MET A 1 5.47 18.65 -13.24
N SER A 2 6.70 18.18 -13.46
CA SER A 2 6.93 16.82 -13.95
C SER A 2 6.36 15.83 -12.94
N GLN A 3 5.44 14.99 -13.38
CA GLN A 3 4.89 13.92 -12.57
C GLN A 3 6.04 12.97 -12.25
N MET A 4 6.56 13.03 -11.02
CA MET A 4 7.62 12.14 -10.57
C MET A 4 7.07 10.73 -10.56
N ASP A 5 7.46 9.94 -11.55
CA ASP A 5 7.11 8.53 -11.63
C ASP A 5 7.71 7.80 -10.41
N PRO A 6 6.88 7.17 -9.56
CA PRO A 6 7.34 6.49 -8.35
C PRO A 6 8.30 5.33 -8.64
N TRP A 7 8.25 4.76 -9.84
CA TRP A 7 9.11 3.65 -10.27
C TRP A 7 10.51 4.09 -10.72
N SER A 8 10.70 5.36 -11.07
CA SER A 8 12.01 5.92 -11.38
C SER A 8 12.59 6.73 -10.23
N THR A 9 11.76 7.45 -9.47
CA THR A 9 12.20 8.44 -8.47
C THR A 9 11.99 8.02 -7.01
N GLY A 10 11.19 6.98 -6.76
CA GLY A 10 10.92 6.49 -5.41
C GLY A 10 12.07 5.66 -4.82
N THR A 11 12.27 5.72 -3.50
CA THR A 11 13.19 4.81 -2.79
C THR A 11 12.72 3.35 -2.89
N PRO A 12 13.62 2.36 -2.77
CA PRO A 12 13.24 0.95 -2.77
C PRO A 12 12.17 0.60 -1.71
N GLY A 13 12.28 1.18 -0.51
CA GLY A 13 11.29 1.02 0.56
C GLY A 13 9.90 1.59 0.20
N TYR A 14 9.86 2.71 -0.52
CA TYR A 14 8.60 3.30 -0.98
C TYR A 14 7.94 2.46 -2.07
N ARG A 15 8.72 1.92 -3.02
CA ARG A 15 8.21 1.04 -4.08
C ARG A 15 7.67 -0.27 -3.54
N THR A 16 8.36 -0.87 -2.57
CA THR A 16 7.90 -2.09 -1.90
C THR A 16 6.60 -1.83 -1.14
N ALA A 17 6.50 -0.74 -0.36
CA ALA A 17 5.24 -0.35 0.29
C ALA A 17 4.09 -0.10 -0.71
N LEU A 18 4.39 0.49 -1.86
CA LEU A 18 3.39 0.66 -2.94
C LEU A 18 2.92 -0.68 -3.51
N LEU A 19 3.85 -1.57 -3.89
CA LEU A 19 3.54 -2.89 -4.43
C LEU A 19 2.75 -3.74 -3.42
N THR A 20 3.19 -3.76 -2.17
CA THR A 20 2.51 -4.47 -1.09
C THR A 20 1.11 -3.91 -0.87
N GLY A 21 0.94 -2.58 -0.89
CA GLY A 21 -0.36 -1.93 -0.73
C GLY A 21 -1.33 -2.26 -1.87
N MET A 22 -0.86 -2.16 -3.11
CA MET A 22 -1.65 -2.49 -4.30
C MET A 22 -2.04 -3.97 -4.33
N GLY A 23 -1.07 -4.87 -4.08
CA GLY A 23 -1.29 -6.31 -4.09
C GLY A 23 -2.24 -6.77 -2.98
N SER A 24 -2.01 -6.33 -1.74
CA SER A 24 -2.87 -6.70 -0.61
C SER A 24 -4.29 -6.15 -0.75
N THR A 25 -4.47 -4.92 -1.24
CA THR A 25 -5.80 -4.35 -1.48
C THR A 25 -6.53 -5.13 -2.57
N LEU A 26 -5.88 -5.43 -3.70
CA LEU A 26 -6.49 -6.20 -4.78
C LEU A 26 -6.91 -7.61 -4.31
N LEU A 27 -6.01 -8.30 -3.61
CA LEU A 27 -6.30 -9.63 -3.05
C LEU A 27 -7.44 -9.55 -2.03
N GLY A 28 -7.46 -8.55 -1.17
CA GLY A 28 -8.54 -8.34 -0.20
C GLY A 28 -9.90 -8.17 -0.87
N ILE A 29 -9.99 -7.35 -1.93
CA ILE A 29 -11.21 -7.17 -2.71
C ILE A 29 -11.67 -8.51 -3.32
N LEU A 30 -10.76 -9.24 -3.96
CA LEU A 30 -11.09 -10.53 -4.59
C LEU A 30 -11.59 -11.56 -3.56
N VAL A 31 -10.99 -11.60 -2.38
CA VAL A 31 -11.38 -12.51 -1.29
C VAL A 31 -12.76 -12.13 -0.74
N VAL A 32 -13.05 -10.84 -0.54
CA VAL A 32 -14.39 -10.37 -0.12
C VAL A 32 -15.45 -10.72 -1.16
N ILE A 33 -15.14 -10.50 -2.45
CA ILE A 33 -16.05 -10.87 -3.54
C ILE A 33 -16.28 -12.38 -3.53
N ALA A 34 -15.23 -13.19 -3.44
CA ALA A 34 -15.36 -14.65 -3.37
C ALA A 34 -16.19 -15.10 -2.17
N ALA A 35 -16.06 -14.45 -1.01
CA ALA A 35 -16.90 -14.72 0.16
C ALA A 35 -18.40 -14.56 -0.14
N ALA A 36 -18.78 -13.58 -0.97
CA ALA A 36 -20.17 -13.32 -1.33
C ALA A 36 -20.76 -14.39 -2.28
N PHE A 37 -19.92 -15.15 -2.98
CA PHE A 37 -20.35 -16.21 -3.90
C PHE A 37 -20.26 -17.62 -3.30
N VAL A 38 -19.77 -17.76 -2.07
CA VAL A 38 -19.64 -19.05 -1.38
C VAL A 38 -20.94 -19.39 -0.63
N GLY A 39 -21.49 -20.58 -0.89
CA GLY A 39 -22.73 -21.05 -0.25
C GLY A 39 -22.58 -21.53 1.20
N SER A 40 -21.35 -21.76 1.66
CA SER A 40 -21.08 -22.15 3.06
C SER A 40 -20.90 -20.91 3.94
N ALA A 41 -21.75 -20.75 4.95
CA ALA A 41 -21.71 -19.60 5.86
C ALA A 41 -20.38 -19.50 6.64
N GLU A 42 -19.82 -20.64 7.05
CA GLU A 42 -18.55 -20.68 7.80
C GLU A 42 -17.36 -20.29 6.92
N THR A 43 -17.36 -20.77 5.67
CA THR A 43 -16.35 -20.42 4.68
C THR A 43 -16.48 -18.95 4.27
N ALA A 44 -17.70 -18.45 4.06
CA ALA A 44 -17.96 -17.04 3.75
C ALA A 44 -17.50 -16.10 4.88
N SER A 45 -17.74 -16.46 6.15
CA SER A 45 -17.25 -15.71 7.30
C SER A 45 -15.72 -15.66 7.34
N THR A 46 -15.07 -16.81 7.15
CA THR A 46 -13.60 -16.90 7.14
C THR A 46 -12.98 -16.06 6.02
N LEU A 47 -13.50 -16.18 4.79
CA LEU A 47 -13.04 -15.36 3.66
C LEU A 47 -13.32 -13.87 3.92
N GLY A 48 -14.48 -13.53 4.48
CA GLY A 48 -14.80 -12.15 4.84
C GLY A 48 -13.77 -11.54 5.79
N THR A 49 -13.39 -12.26 6.85
CA THR A 49 -12.34 -11.83 7.79
C THR A 49 -10.99 -11.70 7.10
N LEU A 50 -10.57 -12.69 6.30
CA LEU A 50 -9.30 -12.62 5.56
C LEU A 50 -9.26 -11.44 4.59
N GLY A 51 -10.35 -11.18 3.87
CA GLY A 51 -10.47 -10.06 2.97
C GLY A 51 -10.35 -8.72 3.69
N LEU A 52 -11.01 -8.57 4.84
CA LEU A 52 -10.88 -7.39 5.72
C LEU A 52 -9.45 -7.17 6.21
N VAL A 53 -8.76 -8.24 6.64
CA VAL A 53 -7.37 -8.15 7.08
C VAL A 53 -6.45 -7.70 5.93
N LEU A 54 -6.62 -8.27 4.74
CA LEU A 54 -5.85 -7.89 3.55
C LEU A 54 -6.08 -6.43 3.14
N LEU A 55 -7.32 -5.95 3.20
CA LEU A 55 -7.65 -4.54 2.99
C LEU A 55 -6.99 -3.63 4.05
N GLY A 56 -6.99 -4.06 5.31
CA GLY A 56 -6.32 -3.35 6.40
C GLY A 56 -4.80 -3.24 6.17
N ILE A 57 -4.15 -4.34 5.76
CA ILE A 57 -2.73 -4.35 5.37
C ILE A 57 -2.49 -3.38 4.21
N GLY A 58 -3.36 -3.37 3.20
CA GLY A 58 -3.31 -2.43 2.08
C GLY A 58 -3.35 -0.97 2.52
N ALA A 59 -4.30 -0.63 3.39
CA ALA A 59 -4.45 0.71 3.94
C ALA A 59 -3.21 1.14 4.75
N VAL A 60 -2.67 0.27 5.60
CA VAL A 60 -1.44 0.53 6.36
C VAL A 60 -0.27 0.77 5.42
N SER A 61 -0.15 -0.03 4.36
CA SER A 61 0.92 0.12 3.36
C SER A 61 0.86 1.46 2.64
N HIS A 62 -0.35 1.98 2.36
CA HIS A 62 -0.52 3.33 1.82
C HIS A 62 -0.07 4.42 2.79
N VAL A 63 -0.40 4.31 4.09
CA VAL A 63 0.04 5.25 5.13
C VAL A 63 1.57 5.26 5.25
N VAL A 64 2.19 4.07 5.25
CA VAL A 64 3.65 3.92 5.25
C VAL A 64 4.25 4.57 4.01
N GLY A 65 3.67 4.35 2.82
CA GLY A 65 4.10 4.98 1.57
C GLY A 65 4.07 6.51 1.64
N ILE A 66 3.03 7.12 2.22
CA ILE A 66 2.93 8.57 2.43
C ILE A 66 4.05 9.06 3.36
N GLY A 67 4.31 8.34 4.46
CA GLY A 67 5.38 8.64 5.40
C GLY A 67 6.76 8.60 4.75
N LEU A 68 7.04 7.59 3.94
CA LEU A 68 8.30 7.46 3.21
C LEU A 68 8.50 8.59 2.21
N ARG A 69 7.45 8.99 1.49
CA ARG A 69 7.50 10.12 0.55
C ARG A 69 7.78 11.45 1.26
N LYS A 70 7.18 11.66 2.44
CA LYS A 70 7.48 12.82 3.30
C LYS A 70 8.94 12.82 3.78
N ARG A 71 9.45 11.65 4.18
CA ARG A 71 10.86 11.51 4.62
C ARG A 71 11.84 11.80 3.49
N GLN A 72 11.55 11.35 2.26
CA GLN A 72 12.35 11.69 1.07
C GLN A 72 12.37 13.20 0.81
N ALA A 73 11.20 13.86 0.85
CA ALA A 73 11.12 15.31 0.68
C ALA A 73 11.95 16.06 1.74
N ALA A 74 11.90 15.62 3.01
CA ALA A 74 12.69 16.19 4.09
C ALA A 74 14.20 16.00 3.89
N GLN A 75 14.65 14.83 3.40
CA GLN A 75 16.06 14.57 3.10
C GLN A 75 16.58 15.49 2.00
N ILE A 76 15.82 15.66 0.91
CA ILE A 76 16.20 16.54 -0.20
C ILE A 76 16.32 18.00 0.26
N ILE A 77 15.40 18.48 1.11
CA ILE A 77 15.48 19.84 1.68
C ILE A 77 16.73 19.97 2.55
N ARG A 78 17.07 18.94 3.34
CA ARG A 78 18.24 18.96 4.22
C ARG A 78 19.56 19.00 3.44
N GLU A 79 19.70 18.21 2.37
CA GLU A 79 20.88 18.23 1.51
C GLU A 79 21.06 19.58 0.80
N ARG A 80 19.97 20.18 0.31
CA ARG A 80 20.04 21.52 -0.30
C ARG A 80 20.53 22.60 0.67
N LYS A 81 20.23 22.46 1.95
CA LYS A 81 20.67 23.39 3.00
C LYS A 81 22.13 23.16 3.42
N SER A 82 22.71 21.98 3.22
CA SER A 82 24.13 21.73 3.55
C SER A 82 25.10 22.09 2.43
N THR A 83 24.62 22.18 1.19
CA THR A 83 25.45 22.46 0.00
C THR A 83 25.41 23.93 -0.44
N GLY A 84 24.59 24.77 0.22
CA GLY A 84 24.55 26.23 0.02
C GLY A 84 25.03 26.96 1.25
#